data_AF-A0A354WQ81-F1
#
_entry.id   AF-A0A354WQ81-F1
#
_cell.length_a   1.000
_cell.length_b   1.000
_cell.length_c   1.000
_cell.angle_alpha   90.00
_cell.angle_beta   90.00
_cell.angle_gamma   90.00
#
_symmetry.space_group_name_H-M   'P 1'
#
loop_
_entity.id
_entity.type
_entity.pdbx_description
1 polymer ?
#
loop_
_entity_poly.entity_id
_entity_poly.type
_entity_poly.pdbx_seq_one_letter_code
_entity_poly.pdbx_strand_id
1 'polypeptide(L)' 'MNWKFAGDRPVYQQIMAAIRGAILKGELPPGGKVPSVRDLAAQAQVNPNTMQRALTELEREG' A
#
# COMPACT_ATOMS: atom_id res chain seq x y z
N MET A 1 9.64 -1.14 2.45
CA MET A 1 8.97 -1.41 1.15
C MET A 1 9.72 -0.80 -0.01
N ASN A 2 9.90 -1.57 -1.09
CA ASN A 2 10.43 -1.11 -2.37
C ASN A 2 9.27 -0.89 -3.34
N TRP A 3 9.00 0.36 -3.71
CA TRP A 3 7.88 0.72 -4.58
C TRP A 3 8.31 0.68 -6.04
N LYS A 4 7.72 -0.22 -6.82
CA LYS A 4 7.91 -0.29 -8.28
C LYS A 4 6.55 -0.45 -8.94
N PHE A 5 6.20 0.51 -9.80
CA PHE A 5 4.93 0.51 -10.52
C PHE A 5 5.15 0.32 -12.01
N ALA A 6 4.33 -0.53 -12.63
CA ALA A 6 4.29 -0.76 -14.07
C ALA A 6 3.01 -0.19 -14.69
N GLY A 7 2.99 0.03 -16.00
CA GLY A 7 1.84 0.61 -16.71
C GLY A 7 0.73 -0.38 -17.07
N ASP A 8 0.81 -1.62 -16.58
CA ASP A 8 -0.06 -2.75 -16.97
C ASP A 8 -1.36 -2.82 -16.15
N ARG A 9 -1.43 -2.14 -14.99
CA ARG A 9 -2.61 -2.13 -14.11
C ARG A 9 -2.69 -0.86 -13.26
N PRO A 10 -3.86 -0.50 -12.72
CA PRO A 10 -4.02 0.68 -11.88
C PRO A 10 -3.05 0.71 -10.68
N VAL A 11 -2.46 1.87 -10.41
CA VAL A 11 -1.44 2.05 -9.34
C VAL A 11 -1.96 1.60 -7.96
N TYR A 12 -3.23 1.86 -7.64
CA TYR A 12 -3.80 1.43 -6.35
C TYR A 12 -3.74 -0.10 -6.17
N GLN A 13 -3.98 -0.89 -7.22
CA GLN A 13 -3.89 -2.36 -7.15
C GLN A 13 -2.45 -2.83 -6.92
N GLN A 14 -1.48 -2.11 -7.47
CA GLN A 14 -0.07 -2.40 -7.27
C GLN A 14 0.38 -2.06 -5.85
N ILE A 15 -0.12 -0.96 -5.28
CA ILE A 15 0.07 -0.61 -3.87
C ILE A 15 -0.49 -1.72 -2.97
N MET A 16 -1.71 -2.19 -3.25
CA MET A 16 -2.31 -3.28 -2.48
C MET A 16 -1.41 -4.53 -2.50
N ALA A 17 -0.91 -4.93 -3.67
CA ALA A 17 0.01 -6.07 -3.80
C ALA A 17 1.32 -5.87 -3.02
N ALA A 18 1.89 -4.66 -3.03
CA ALA A 18 3.10 -4.34 -2.28
C ALA A 18 2.88 -4.42 -0.76
N ILE A 19 1.75 -3.89 -0.27
CA ILE A 19 1.40 -3.94 1.16
C ILE A 19 1.16 -5.39 1.61
N ARG A 20 0.40 -6.19 0.85
CA ARG A 20 0.24 -7.63 1.12
C ARG A 20 1.60 -8.33 1.20
N GLY A 21 2.50 -8.03 0.25
CA GLY A 21 3.85 -8.57 0.25
C GLY A 21 4.64 -8.20 1.50
N ALA A 22 4.51 -6.97 1.99
CA ALA A 22 5.15 -6.52 3.23
C ALA A 22 4.58 -7.22 4.48
N ILE A 23 3.27 -7.46 4.52
CA ILE A 23 2.63 -8.25 5.59
C ILE A 23 3.17 -9.68 5.60
N LEU A 24 3.20 -10.34 4.43
CA LEU A 24 3.69 -11.72 4.29
C LEU A 24 5.18 -11.87 4.67
N LYS A 25 5.98 -10.82 4.47
CA LYS A 25 7.38 -10.77 4.89
C LYS A 25 7.57 -10.43 6.37
N GLY A 26 6.50 -10.08 7.09
CA GLY A 26 6.57 -9.63 8.48
C GLY A 26 7.06 -8.18 8.66
N GLU A 27 7.22 -7.40 7.57
CA GLU A 27 7.55 -5.97 7.64
C GLU A 27 6.39 -5.16 8.24
N LEU A 28 5.16 -5.64 8.08
CA LEU A 28 3.95 -5.11 8.71
C LEU A 28 3.30 -6.22 9.56
N PRO A 29 3.70 -6.37 10.83
CA PRO A 29 3.19 -7.44 11.69
C PRO A 29 1.71 -7.21 12.04
N PRO A 30 0.93 -8.29 12.27
CA PRO A 30 -0.43 -8.18 12.80
C PRO A 30 -0.49 -7.35 14.08
N GLY A 31 -1.45 -6.43 14.17
CA GLY A 31 -1.56 -5.49 15.31
C GLY A 31 -0.48 -4.40 15.33
N GLY A 32 0.45 -4.41 14.38
CA GLY A 32 1.46 -3.37 14.21
C GLY A 32 0.87 -2.07 13.66
N LYS A 33 1.56 -0.97 13.92
CA LYS A 33 1.16 0.35 13.41
C LYS A 33 1.48 0.46 11.92
N VAL A 34 0.45 0.65 11.11
CA VAL A 34 0.62 1.01 9.69
C VAL A 34 0.96 2.50 9.60
N PRO A 35 1.95 2.91 8.77
CA PRO A 35 2.24 4.33 8.55
C PRO A 35 1.02 5.07 7.97
N SER A 36 0.96 6.39 8.13
CA SER A 36 -0.21 7.14 7.65
C SER A 36 -0.33 7.10 6.13
N VAL A 37 -1.54 7.35 5.60
CA VAL A 37 -1.80 7.51 4.16
C VAL A 37 -0.79 8.48 3.52
N ARG A 38 -0.50 9.60 4.20
CA ARG A 38 0.42 10.63 3.70
C ARG A 38 1.86 10.14 3.68
N ASP A 39 2.30 9.44 4.72
CA ASP A 39 3.66 8.90 4.79
C ASP A 39 3.88 7.82 3.72
N LEU A 40 2.93 6.90 3.56
CA LEU A 40 2.99 5.88 2.52
C LEU A 40 2.94 6.50 1.13
N ALA A 41 2.07 7.48 0.90
CA ALA A 41 1.98 8.17 -0.38
C ALA A 41 3.30 8.90 -0.74
N ALA A 42 3.92 9.56 0.25
CA ALA A 42 5.22 10.20 0.07
C ALA A 42 6.33 9.19 -0.22
N GLN A 43 6.38 8.07 0.52
CA GLN A 43 7.35 7.00 0.29
C GLN A 43 7.19 6.36 -1.10
N ALA A 44 5.96 6.16 -1.55
CA ALA A 44 5.64 5.58 -2.84
C ALA A 44 5.67 6.59 -4.00
N GLN A 45 5.81 7.89 -3.72
CA GLN A 45 5.70 8.98 -4.69
C GLN A 45 4.39 8.92 -5.51
N VAL A 46 3.27 8.66 -4.83
CA VAL A 46 1.93 8.60 -5.44
C VAL A 46 1.01 9.67 -4.89
N ASN A 47 -0.08 9.94 -5.59
CA ASN A 47 -1.13 10.81 -5.08
C ASN A 47 -1.73 10.22 -3.77
N PRO A 48 -1.91 11.01 -2.70
CA PRO A 48 -2.49 10.55 -1.44
C PRO A 48 -3.86 9.88 -1.59
N ASN A 49 -4.71 10.33 -2.52
CA ASN A 49 -6.01 9.71 -2.78
C ASN A 49 -5.86 8.32 -3.40
N THR A 50 -4.81 8.07 -4.19
CA THR A 50 -4.50 6.75 -4.73
C THR A 50 -4.06 5.79 -3.62
N MET A 51 -3.24 6.27 -2.68
CA MET A 51 -2.85 5.50 -1.49
C MET A 51 -4.05 5.23 -0.59
N GLN A 52 -4.90 6.23 -0.35
CA GLN A 52 -6.12 6.08 0.42
C GLN A 52 -7.03 5.01 -0.20
N ARG A 53 -7.27 5.08 -1.51
CA ARG A 53 -8.05 4.05 -2.23
C ARG A 53 -7.47 2.65 -2.03
N ALA A 54 -6.16 2.49 -2.14
CA ALA A 54 -5.53 1.19 -1.94
C ALA A 54 -5.74 0.65 -0.51
N LEU A 55 -5.63 1.50 0.51
CA LEU A 55 -5.83 1.13 1.90
C LEU A 55 -7.31 0.81 2.19
N THR A 56 -8.24 1.62 1.71
CA THR A 56 -9.68 1.36 1.86
C THR A 56 -10.11 0.06 1.18
N GLU A 57 -9.57 -0.26 0.00
CA GLU A 57 -9.86 -1.54 -0.64
C GLU A 57 -9.26 -2.72 0.13
N LEU A 58 -8.07 -2.58 0.72
CA LEU A 58 -7.49 -3.61 1.59
C LEU A 58 -8.29 -3.81 2.87
N GLU A 59 -8.77 -2.73 3.49
CA GLU A 59 -9.65 -2.78 4.66
C GLU A 59 -10.98 -3.48 4.34
N ARG A 60 -11.49 -3.33 3.11
CA ARG A 60 -12.73 -3.99 2.67
C ARG A 60 -12.56 -5.48 2.39
N GLU A 61 -11.34 -5.92 2.04
CA GLU A 61 -11.02 -7.32 1.76
C GLU A 61 -10.69 -8.14 3.03
N GLY A 62 -10.50 -7.48 4.18
CA GLY A 62 -10.25 -8.09 5.49
C GLY A 62 -11.47 -8.07 6.41
#